data_AF-A0A9P6LRH9-F1
#
_entry.id   AF-A0A9P6LRH9-F1
#
_cell.length_a   1.000
_cell.length_b   1.000
_cell.length_c   1.000
_cell.angle_alpha   90.00
_cell.angle_beta   90.00
_cell.angle_gamma   90.00
#
_symmetry.space_group_name_H-M   'P 1'
#
loop_
_entity.id
_entity.type
_entity.pdbx_description
1 polymer ?
#
loop_
_entity_poly.entity_id
_entity_poly.type
_entity_poly.pdbx_seq_one_letter_code
_entity_poly.pdbx_strand_id
1 'polypeptide(L)'
;MVEGNDQTQIFYLPFNTTGLGSSNGGRLWVQQSQRTGELPVTESPKQKAFRKRTQKVCRTTGVYIYRFMVAHPRLTPSVNKNMYSAMIRESDDVLFAPDAIHYLSTVGRVKSWDMEFAFKVDENYENVVRASNFVIEQMYEHAQRGEFPFNMPLEMRFIKASQMMMSNAYDDDPEAVYCTMEVLSMVYTKG
;
A
#
# COMPACT_ATOMS: atom_id res chain seq x y z
N MET A 1 -8.13 4.60 -14.49
CA MET A 1 -7.21 4.79 -13.34
C MET A 1 -5.85 4.13 -13.59
N VAL A 2 -5.83 2.88 -14.05
CA VAL A 2 -4.57 2.11 -14.20
C VAL A 2 -3.90 2.33 -15.56
N GLU A 3 -4.62 2.17 -16.67
CA GLU A 3 -4.04 2.12 -18.03
C GLU A 3 -3.36 3.42 -18.54
N GLY A 4 -3.66 4.58 -17.95
CA GLY A 4 -3.06 5.86 -18.34
C GLY A 4 -1.76 6.21 -17.60
N ASN A 5 -1.29 5.32 -16.71
CA ASN A 5 -0.13 5.55 -15.85
C ASN A 5 0.94 4.48 -16.08
N ASP A 6 2.22 4.83 -15.91
CA ASP A 6 3.31 3.85 -15.91
C ASP A 6 3.19 2.88 -14.72
N GLN A 7 2.67 3.38 -13.60
CA GLN A 7 2.39 2.59 -12.41
C GLN A 7 1.18 3.17 -11.67
N THR A 8 0.33 2.29 -11.16
CA THR A 8 -0.68 2.63 -10.15
C THR A 8 -0.47 1.75 -8.93
N GLN A 9 -0.45 2.32 -7.73
CA GLN A 9 -0.42 1.58 -6.48
C GLN A 9 -1.59 2.02 -5.60
N ILE A 10 -2.27 1.07 -4.98
CA ILE A 10 -3.41 1.28 -4.12
C ILE A 10 -3.08 0.68 -2.75
N PHE A 11 -3.33 1.45 -1.70
CA PHE A 11 -3.16 1.02 -0.32
C PHE A 11 -4.50 1.05 0.39
N TYR A 12 -4.79 -0.01 1.11
CA TYR A 12 -5.86 -0.06 2.09
C TYR A 12 -5.25 -0.28 3.47
N LEU A 13 -5.37 0.71 4.36
CA LEU A 13 -4.99 0.54 5.75
C LEU A 13 -6.17 -0.07 6.53
N PRO A 14 -5.99 -1.20 7.24
CA PRO A 14 -7.09 -1.88 7.93
C PRO A 14 -7.81 -0.96 8.90
N PHE A 15 -9.15 -1.01 8.90
CA PHE A 15 -10.01 -0.28 9.84
C PHE A 15 -9.90 1.25 9.76
N ASN A 16 -9.62 1.79 8.58
CA ASN A 16 -9.49 3.24 8.39
C ASN A 16 -10.82 4.03 8.39
N THR A 17 -11.95 3.37 8.70
CA THR A 17 -13.27 4.00 8.84
C THR A 17 -13.96 3.64 10.15
N THR A 18 -15.16 4.20 10.38
CA THR A 18 -15.90 4.02 11.63
C THR A 18 -16.69 2.73 11.64
N GLY A 19 -16.45 1.91 12.67
CA GLY A 19 -17.22 0.70 12.96
C GLY A 19 -16.53 -0.56 12.43
N LEU A 20 -16.60 -1.65 13.22
CA LEU A 20 -16.09 -2.97 12.84
C LEU A 20 -17.16 -3.85 12.15
N GLY A 21 -18.36 -3.29 11.94
CA GLY A 21 -19.52 -4.03 11.45
C GLY A 21 -19.73 -3.99 9.94
N SER A 22 -18.87 -3.31 9.19
CA SER A 22 -18.99 -3.21 7.73
C SER A 22 -17.62 -2.98 7.09
N SER A 23 -17.23 -3.88 6.18
CA SER A 23 -16.12 -3.68 5.25
C SER A 23 -16.41 -2.55 4.24
N ASN A 24 -17.69 -2.26 4.01
CA ASN A 24 -18.13 -1.18 3.14
C ASN A 24 -17.94 0.18 3.84
N GLY A 25 -17.13 1.04 3.23
CA GLY A 25 -16.82 2.38 3.72
C GLY A 25 -15.32 2.68 3.80
N GLY A 26 -14.48 1.63 3.76
CA GLY A 26 -13.02 1.73 3.67
C GLY A 26 -12.54 2.80 2.68
N ARG A 27 -11.56 3.62 3.08
CA ARG A 27 -10.93 4.58 2.16
C ARG A 27 -9.70 3.95 1.52
N LEU A 28 -9.49 4.22 0.23
CA LEU A 28 -8.29 3.79 -0.47
C LEU A 28 -7.36 4.98 -0.62
N TRP A 29 -6.06 4.73 -0.45
CA TRP A 29 -5.03 5.66 -0.86
C TRP A 29 -4.48 5.22 -2.20
N VAL A 30 -4.52 6.09 -3.19
CA VAL A 30 -4.07 5.79 -4.55
C VAL A 30 -2.86 6.64 -4.86
N GLN A 31 -1.80 6.01 -5.31
CA GLN A 31 -0.63 6.65 -5.89
C GLN A 31 -0.57 6.31 -7.37
N GLN A 32 -0.46 7.34 -8.20
CA GLN A 32 -0.30 7.19 -9.64
C GLN A 32 1.03 7.80 -10.04
N SER A 33 1.71 7.19 -11.00
CA SER A 33 2.96 7.70 -11.54
C SER A 33 2.89 7.68 -13.06
N GLN A 34 3.07 8.87 -13.63
CA GLN A 34 3.10 9.09 -15.05
C GLN A 34 4.38 9.84 -15.40
N ARG A 35 5.08 9.36 -16.42
CA ARG A 35 6.27 10.02 -16.95
C ARG A 35 5.87 11.31 -17.63
N THR A 36 6.43 12.42 -17.14
CA THR A 36 6.25 13.75 -17.71
C THR A 36 7.58 14.18 -18.32
N GLY A 37 7.67 14.20 -19.65
CA GLY A 37 8.93 14.48 -20.36
C GLY A 37 9.38 15.95 -20.29
N GLU A 38 8.45 16.86 -20.04
CA GLU A 38 8.64 18.30 -20.24
C GLU A 38 8.36 19.15 -18.98
N LEU A 39 7.82 18.54 -17.92
CA LEU A 39 7.48 19.28 -16.71
C LEU A 39 8.70 19.48 -15.81
N PRO A 40 8.89 20.68 -15.24
CA PRO A 40 9.95 20.91 -14.28
C PRO A 40 9.67 20.15 -12.97
N VAL A 41 10.73 19.68 -12.31
CA VAL A 41 10.65 19.09 -10.97
C VAL A 41 10.06 20.11 -9.99
N THR A 42 8.98 19.73 -9.30
CA THR A 42 8.27 20.61 -8.35
C THR A 42 8.98 20.71 -7.01
N GLU A 43 9.78 19.70 -6.65
CA GLU A 43 10.46 19.64 -5.36
C GLU A 43 11.80 20.38 -5.36
N SER A 44 11.91 21.41 -4.52
CA SER A 44 13.18 22.09 -4.26
C SER A 44 14.16 21.23 -3.43
N PRO A 45 15.48 21.48 -3.49
CA PRO A 45 16.46 20.76 -2.68
C PRO A 45 16.20 20.82 -1.17
N LYS A 46 15.66 21.94 -0.66
CA LYS A 46 15.30 22.09 0.75
C LYS A 46 14.10 21.21 1.14
N GLN A 47 13.07 21.15 0.29
CA GLN A 47 11.92 20.27 0.48
C GLN A 47 12.37 18.80 0.45
N LYS A 48 13.23 18.42 -0.49
CA LYS A 48 13.83 17.07 -0.55
C LYS A 48 14.58 16.69 0.71
N ALA A 49 15.42 17.59 1.23
CA ALA A 49 16.15 17.36 2.47
C ALA A 49 15.19 17.23 3.68
N PHE A 50 14.16 18.08 3.75
CA PHE A 50 13.14 18.03 4.78
C PHE A 50 12.32 16.74 4.72
N ARG A 51 11.90 16.30 3.52
CA ARG A 51 11.21 15.01 3.29
C ARG A 51 12.06 13.84 3.77
N LYS A 52 13.34 13.79 3.39
CA LYS A 52 14.25 12.73 3.87
C LYS A 52 14.38 12.70 5.40
N ARG A 53 14.46 13.88 6.04
CA ARG A 53 14.53 13.98 7.50
C ARG A 53 13.23 13.52 8.16
N THR A 54 12.08 13.97 7.67
CA THR A 54 10.76 13.59 8.21
C THR A 54 10.49 12.11 8.02
N GLN A 55 10.79 11.53 6.85
CA GLN A 55 10.71 10.08 6.62
C GLN A 55 11.56 9.29 7.61
N LYS A 56 12.77 9.76 7.93
CA LYS A 56 13.64 9.12 8.95
C LYS A 56 13.00 9.09 10.33
N VAL A 57 12.28 10.15 10.72
CA VAL A 57 11.55 10.24 11.99
C VAL A 57 10.31 9.34 11.95
N CYS A 58 9.45 9.51 10.93
CA CYS A 58 8.24 8.71 10.74
C CYS A 58 8.55 7.21 10.73
N ARG A 59 9.68 6.80 10.14
CA ARG A 59 10.17 5.41 10.19
C ARG A 59 10.32 4.88 11.60
N THR A 60 11.04 5.61 12.45
CA THR A 60 11.31 5.17 13.83
C THR A 60 10.01 5.10 14.61
N THR A 61 9.16 6.12 14.46
CA THR A 61 7.83 6.15 15.10
C THR A 61 6.94 5.00 14.62
N GLY A 62 6.93 4.70 13.31
CA GLY A 62 6.15 3.61 12.72
C GLY A 62 6.48 2.25 13.33
N VAL A 63 7.77 1.94 13.53
CA VAL A 63 8.20 0.69 14.21
C VAL A 63 7.60 0.59 15.61
N TYR A 64 7.60 1.69 16.38
CA TYR A 64 7.01 1.70 17.72
C TYR A 64 5.49 1.54 17.67
N ILE A 65 4.81 2.17 16.70
CA ILE A 65 3.36 2.04 16.53
C ILE A 65 2.98 0.58 16.22
N TYR A 66 3.66 -0.06 15.26
CA TYR A 66 3.39 -1.47 14.95
C TYR A 66 3.68 -2.40 16.13
N ARG A 67 4.79 -2.19 16.86
CA ARG A 67 5.07 -2.93 18.10
C ARG A 67 4.01 -2.72 19.18
N PHE A 68 3.49 -1.50 19.30
CA PHE A 68 2.40 -1.19 20.20
C PHE A 68 1.13 -1.95 19.83
N MET A 69 0.80 -2.04 18.54
CA MET A 69 -0.34 -2.83 18.06
C MET A 69 -0.13 -4.34 18.27
N VAL A 70 1.09 -4.86 18.15
CA VAL A 70 1.40 -6.25 18.51
C VAL A 70 1.18 -6.50 20.01
N ALA A 71 1.61 -5.58 20.87
CA ALA A 71 1.41 -5.69 22.32
C ALA A 71 -0.05 -5.48 22.75
N HIS A 72 -0.81 -4.67 22.00
CA HIS A 72 -2.19 -4.33 22.29
C HIS A 72 -3.09 -4.49 21.04
N PRO A 73 -3.34 -5.73 20.55
CA PRO A 73 -4.01 -5.96 19.27
C PRO A 73 -5.41 -5.32 19.18
N ARG A 74 -6.14 -5.26 20.31
CA ARG A 74 -7.47 -4.62 20.38
C ARG A 74 -7.47 -3.13 20.05
N LEU A 75 -6.32 -2.48 20.09
CA LEU A 75 -6.17 -1.07 19.73
C LEU A 75 -5.84 -0.86 18.25
N THR A 76 -5.56 -1.92 17.49
CA THR A 76 -5.23 -1.85 16.05
C THR A 76 -6.25 -1.02 15.26
N PRO A 77 -7.58 -1.17 15.41
CA PRO A 77 -8.52 -0.37 14.66
C PRO A 77 -8.39 1.13 14.92
N SER A 78 -8.32 1.51 16.20
CA SER A 78 -8.20 2.91 16.61
C SER A 78 -6.86 3.50 16.16
N VAL A 79 -5.77 2.76 16.29
CA VAL A 79 -4.43 3.21 15.88
C VAL A 79 -4.39 3.42 14.36
N ASN A 80 -4.81 2.44 13.58
CA ASN A 80 -4.80 2.53 12.12
C ASN A 80 -5.70 3.65 11.59
N LYS A 81 -6.90 3.83 12.15
CA LYS A 81 -7.78 4.95 11.78
C LYS A 81 -7.09 6.31 11.95
N ASN A 82 -6.42 6.51 13.08
CA ASN A 82 -5.68 7.75 13.35
C ASN A 82 -4.45 7.88 12.44
N MET A 83 -3.72 6.78 12.20
CA MET A 83 -2.60 6.76 11.26
C MET A 83 -3.03 7.16 9.85
N TYR A 84 -4.12 6.59 9.32
CA TYR A 84 -4.64 6.91 7.99
C TYR A 84 -4.89 8.42 7.84
N SER A 85 -5.57 9.00 8.83
CA SER A 85 -5.94 10.42 8.85
C SER A 85 -4.72 11.35 8.94
N ALA A 86 -3.63 10.90 9.56
CA ALA A 86 -2.42 11.69 9.74
C ALA A 86 -1.40 11.52 8.60
N MET A 87 -1.40 10.35 7.94
CA MET A 87 -0.37 9.99 6.95
C MET A 87 -0.72 10.41 5.53
N ILE A 88 -1.99 10.41 5.17
CA ILE A 88 -2.37 10.63 3.77
C ILE A 88 -2.46 12.11 3.49
N ARG A 89 -1.62 12.53 2.55
CA ARG A 89 -1.64 13.86 1.97
C ARG A 89 -1.78 13.68 0.47
N GLU A 90 -2.78 14.34 -0.08
CA GLU A 90 -2.92 14.49 -1.52
C GLU A 90 -1.81 15.44 -1.99
N SER A 91 -1.04 15.02 -2.99
CA SER A 91 -0.06 15.87 -3.67
C SER A 91 0.11 15.43 -5.11
N ASP A 92 0.34 16.41 -5.97
CA ASP A 92 0.68 16.22 -7.39
C ASP A 92 2.11 16.75 -7.60
N ASP A 93 3.09 15.87 -7.40
CA ASP A 93 4.50 16.22 -7.44
C ASP A 93 5.18 15.70 -8.72
N VAL A 94 5.98 16.56 -9.38
CA VAL A 94 6.90 16.14 -10.45
C VAL A 94 8.26 15.92 -9.83
N LEU A 95 8.73 14.68 -9.86
CA LEU A 95 10.00 14.26 -9.26
C LEU A 95 10.88 13.56 -10.30
N PHE A 96 12.18 13.49 -10.03
CA PHE A 96 13.06 12.59 -10.78
C PHE A 96 12.61 11.14 -10.56
N ALA A 97 12.69 10.30 -11.60
CA ALA A 97 12.22 8.92 -11.56
C ALA A 97 12.72 8.12 -10.33
N PRO A 98 14.00 8.18 -9.92
CA PRO A 98 14.44 7.49 -8.70
C PRO A 98 13.76 7.97 -7.42
N ASP A 99 13.46 9.26 -7.31
CA ASP A 99 12.77 9.81 -6.14
C ASP A 99 11.26 9.50 -6.16
N ALA A 100 10.65 9.43 -7.35
CA ALA A 100 9.25 9.03 -7.52
C ALA A 100 9.04 7.54 -7.20
N ILE A 101 9.92 6.67 -7.69
CA ILE A 101 9.87 5.22 -7.47
C ILE A 101 10.21 4.88 -6.01
N HIS A 102 11.24 5.51 -5.44
CA HIS A 102 11.66 5.29 -4.05
C HIS A 102 11.06 6.32 -3.08
N TYR A 103 9.77 6.63 -3.25
CA TYR A 103 9.05 7.61 -2.43
C TYR A 103 9.06 7.25 -0.94
N LEU A 104 9.14 5.96 -0.58
CA LEU A 104 9.40 5.48 0.77
C LEU A 104 10.84 4.96 0.89
N SER A 105 11.77 5.82 1.30
CA SER A 105 13.19 5.46 1.46
C SER A 105 13.49 4.45 2.60
N THR A 106 12.47 3.85 3.20
CA THR A 106 12.58 3.15 4.49
C THR A 106 11.76 1.87 4.64
N VAL A 107 11.18 1.33 3.56
CA VAL A 107 10.28 0.15 3.61
C VAL A 107 10.90 -1.07 4.30
N GLY A 108 12.23 -1.24 4.32
CA GLY A 108 12.90 -2.43 4.86
C GLY A 108 13.22 -2.50 6.37
N ARG A 109 12.66 -1.67 7.26
CA ARG A 109 12.99 -1.71 8.72
C ARG A 109 11.89 -2.23 9.64
N VAL A 110 10.64 -2.24 9.19
CA VAL A 110 9.55 -2.91 9.91
C VAL A 110 9.65 -4.37 9.50
N LYS A 111 9.98 -5.25 10.45
CA LYS A 111 9.99 -6.70 10.17
C LYS A 111 8.54 -7.14 10.04
N SER A 112 8.15 -7.59 8.86
CA SER A 112 6.81 -8.06 8.56
C SER A 112 6.84 -9.46 7.95
N TRP A 113 5.73 -10.16 8.10
CA TRP A 113 5.32 -11.18 7.16
C TRP A 113 4.70 -10.48 5.95
N ASP A 114 5.12 -10.91 4.79
CA ASP A 114 4.63 -10.42 3.51
C ASP A 114 4.21 -11.63 2.68
N MET A 115 2.95 -11.63 2.29
CA MET A 115 2.37 -12.62 1.41
C MET A 115 1.96 -11.89 0.13
N GLU A 116 2.75 -12.08 -0.92
CA GLU A 116 2.56 -11.43 -2.21
C GLU A 116 2.09 -12.43 -3.27
N PHE A 117 1.12 -12.01 -4.07
CA PHE A 117 0.66 -12.72 -5.25
C PHE A 117 0.71 -11.79 -6.46
N ALA A 118 1.04 -12.32 -7.62
CA ALA A 118 0.88 -11.63 -8.90
C ALA A 118 -0.13 -12.38 -9.76
N PHE A 119 -1.10 -11.67 -10.33
CA PHE A 119 -2.07 -12.26 -11.23
C PHE A 119 -2.45 -11.30 -12.36
N LYS A 120 -2.74 -11.87 -13.54
CA LYS A 120 -3.23 -11.13 -14.70
C LYS A 120 -4.60 -10.53 -14.39
N VAL A 121 -4.78 -9.27 -14.72
CA VAL A 121 -6.02 -8.52 -14.46
C VAL A 121 -7.04 -8.80 -15.55
N ASP A 122 -8.29 -9.07 -15.16
CA ASP A 122 -9.39 -9.21 -16.12
C ASP A 122 -9.67 -7.86 -16.80
N GLU A 123 -10.19 -7.84 -18.03
CA GLU A 123 -10.48 -6.59 -18.77
C GLU A 123 -11.37 -5.61 -17.98
N ASN A 124 -12.26 -6.14 -17.14
CA ASN A 124 -13.17 -5.38 -16.28
C ASN A 124 -12.68 -5.23 -14.83
N TYR A 125 -11.47 -5.68 -14.51
CA TYR A 125 -10.84 -5.67 -13.18
C TYR A 125 -11.61 -6.48 -12.10
N GLU A 126 -12.55 -7.35 -12.48
CA GLU A 126 -13.42 -8.06 -11.54
C GLU A 126 -12.64 -8.98 -10.59
N ASN A 127 -11.63 -9.70 -11.09
CA ASN A 127 -10.78 -10.53 -10.25
C ASN A 127 -10.02 -9.73 -9.18
N VAL A 128 -9.58 -8.50 -9.47
CA VAL A 128 -8.91 -7.62 -8.51
C VAL A 128 -9.88 -7.16 -7.43
N VAL A 129 -11.09 -6.75 -7.81
CA VAL A 129 -12.13 -6.34 -6.86
C VAL A 129 -12.51 -7.51 -5.95
N ARG A 130 -12.72 -8.70 -6.52
CA ARG A 130 -13.01 -9.92 -5.77
C ARG A 130 -11.89 -10.28 -4.80
N ALA A 131 -10.63 -10.27 -5.25
CA ALA A 131 -9.49 -10.61 -4.41
C ALA A 131 -9.30 -9.61 -3.26
N SER A 132 -9.39 -8.31 -3.55
CA SER A 132 -9.24 -7.27 -2.53
C SER A 132 -10.38 -7.28 -1.52
N ASN A 133 -11.63 -7.44 -1.96
CA ASN A 133 -12.77 -7.58 -1.06
C ASN A 133 -12.63 -8.81 -0.17
N PHE A 134 -12.19 -9.96 -0.72
CA PHE A 134 -11.96 -11.16 0.07
C PHE A 134 -10.96 -10.90 1.21
N VAL A 135 -9.81 -10.29 0.91
CA VAL A 135 -8.81 -9.96 1.94
C VAL A 135 -9.39 -9.02 3.00
N ILE A 136 -10.10 -7.97 2.57
CA ILE A 136 -10.70 -7.00 3.49
C ILE A 136 -11.77 -7.66 4.37
N GLU A 137 -12.64 -8.49 3.81
CA GLU A 137 -13.65 -9.24 4.55
C GLU A 137 -13.02 -10.13 5.61
N GLN A 138 -11.96 -10.87 5.26
CA GLN A 138 -11.20 -11.67 6.24
C GLN A 138 -10.64 -10.80 7.39
N MET A 139 -10.15 -9.60 7.11
CA MET A 139 -9.70 -8.67 8.17
C MET A 139 -10.82 -8.31 9.15
N TYR A 140 -12.03 -8.04 8.64
CA TYR A 140 -13.18 -7.70 9.48
C TYR A 140 -13.76 -8.91 10.21
N GLU A 141 -13.77 -10.10 9.59
CA GLU A 141 -14.19 -11.35 10.25
C GLU A 141 -13.33 -11.66 11.48
N HIS A 142 -12.00 -11.54 11.37
CA HIS A 142 -11.10 -11.66 12.52
C HIS A 142 -11.37 -10.57 13.57
N ALA A 143 -11.56 -9.32 13.15
CA ALA A 143 -11.83 -8.23 14.07
C ALA A 143 -13.12 -8.42 14.88
N GLN A 144 -14.16 -9.04 14.28
CA GLN A 144 -15.39 -9.40 14.99
C GLN A 144 -15.18 -10.47 16.07
N ARG A 145 -14.17 -11.34 15.91
CA ARG A 145 -13.71 -12.28 16.95
C ARG A 145 -12.78 -11.64 17.97
N GLY A 146 -12.43 -10.36 17.81
CA GLY A 146 -11.45 -9.66 18.65
C GLY A 146 -10.00 -10.02 18.32
N GLU A 147 -9.76 -10.60 17.15
CA GLU A 147 -8.46 -10.96 16.60
C GLU A 147 -8.01 -9.90 15.59
N PHE A 148 -6.73 -9.55 15.58
CA PHE A 148 -6.20 -8.51 14.67
C PHE A 148 -4.90 -8.97 13.98
N PRO A 149 -4.95 -10.07 13.18
CA PRO A 149 -3.78 -10.60 12.48
C PRO A 149 -3.24 -9.66 11.40
N PHE A 150 -4.08 -8.77 10.87
CA PHE A 150 -3.75 -7.81 9.81
C PHE A 150 -3.66 -6.40 10.39
N ASN A 151 -2.44 -5.97 10.71
CA ASN A 151 -2.17 -4.67 11.31
C ASN A 151 -1.34 -3.75 10.42
N MET A 152 -1.00 -4.17 9.20
CA MET A 152 -0.29 -3.39 8.18
C MET A 152 -1.17 -3.22 6.93
N PRO A 153 -0.83 -2.30 6.00
CA PRO A 153 -1.60 -2.10 4.78
C PRO A 153 -1.73 -3.36 3.92
N LEU A 154 -2.87 -3.49 3.25
CA LEU A 154 -2.98 -4.24 2.00
C LEU A 154 -2.47 -3.34 0.88
N GLU A 155 -1.52 -3.83 0.08
CA GLU A 155 -1.00 -3.09 -1.07
C GLU A 155 -1.38 -3.81 -2.37
N MET A 156 -1.75 -3.04 -3.38
CA MET A 156 -1.98 -3.52 -4.73
C MET A 156 -1.17 -2.66 -5.70
N ARG A 157 -0.38 -3.27 -6.57
CA ARG A 157 0.40 -2.58 -7.60
C ARG A 157 0.02 -3.10 -8.96
N PHE A 158 -0.32 -2.18 -9.86
CA PHE A 158 -0.63 -2.49 -11.24
C PHE A 158 0.57 -2.15 -12.12
N ILE A 159 1.00 -3.12 -12.90
CA ILE A 159 2.12 -3.02 -13.83
C ILE A 159 1.75 -3.64 -15.17
N LYS A 160 2.41 -3.18 -16.23
CA LYS A 160 2.38 -3.84 -17.53
C LYS A 160 3.17 -5.15 -17.46
N ALA A 161 2.78 -6.10 -18.30
CA ALA A 161 3.46 -7.37 -18.43
C ALA A 161 4.93 -7.18 -18.82
N SER A 162 5.74 -8.15 -18.42
CA SER A 162 7.14 -8.25 -18.81
C SER A 162 7.32 -9.40 -19.78
N GLN A 163 8.13 -9.21 -20.82
CA GLN A 163 8.53 -10.33 -21.69
C GLN A 163 9.80 -11.03 -21.19
N MET A 164 10.24 -10.75 -19.95
CA MET A 164 11.37 -11.42 -19.32
C MET A 164 10.91 -12.77 -18.76
N MET A 165 11.49 -13.87 -19.23
CA MET A 165 11.06 -15.24 -18.89
C MET A 165 10.96 -15.55 -17.38
N MET A 166 11.74 -14.84 -16.55
CA MET A 166 11.76 -15.04 -15.09
C MET A 166 10.86 -14.04 -14.34
N SER A 167 10.09 -13.21 -15.05
CA SER A 167 9.17 -12.27 -14.43
C SER A 167 7.95 -13.00 -13.86
N ASN A 168 7.56 -12.61 -12.64
CA ASN A 168 6.28 -13.01 -12.05
C ASN A 168 5.06 -12.35 -12.74
N ALA A 169 5.30 -11.41 -13.65
CA ALA A 169 4.31 -10.80 -14.52
C ALA A 169 4.64 -11.08 -16.01
N TYR A 170 5.11 -12.30 -16.31
CA TYR A 170 5.39 -12.70 -17.69
C TYR A 170 4.11 -12.84 -18.52
N ASP A 171 4.08 -12.21 -19.70
CA ASP A 171 3.03 -12.41 -20.70
C ASP A 171 3.57 -12.19 -22.11
N ASP A 172 2.99 -12.89 -23.08
CA ASP A 172 3.34 -12.68 -24.49
C ASP A 172 2.77 -11.34 -25.00
N ASP A 173 1.64 -10.89 -24.44
CA ASP A 173 1.06 -9.58 -24.67
C ASP A 173 1.69 -8.53 -23.73
N PRO A 174 2.54 -7.61 -24.22
CA PRO A 174 3.17 -6.59 -23.39
C PRO A 174 2.17 -5.57 -22.83
N GLU A 175 0.96 -5.48 -23.40
CA GLU A 175 -0.07 -4.56 -22.94
C GLU A 175 -0.93 -5.14 -21.81
N ALA A 176 -0.85 -6.46 -21.57
CA ALA A 176 -1.51 -7.11 -20.46
C ALA A 176 -1.14 -6.45 -19.13
N VAL A 177 -2.13 -6.29 -18.25
CA VAL A 177 -1.95 -5.69 -16.94
C VAL A 177 -1.90 -6.80 -15.89
N TYR A 178 -0.93 -6.70 -14.99
CA TYR A 178 -0.82 -7.57 -13.81
C TYR A 178 -1.03 -6.74 -12.55
N CYS A 179 -1.71 -7.34 -11.58
CA CYS A 179 -1.82 -6.82 -10.22
C CYS A 179 -0.92 -7.67 -9.32
N THR A 180 0.05 -7.04 -8.65
CA THR A 180 0.65 -7.64 -7.46
C THR A 180 -0.14 -7.20 -6.24
N MET A 181 -0.44 -8.13 -5.33
CA MET A 181 -1.21 -7.89 -4.12
C MET A 181 -0.42 -8.41 -2.92
N GLU A 182 -0.08 -7.51 -2.01
CA GLU A 182 0.72 -7.77 -0.82
C GLU A 182 -0.17 -7.68 0.43
N VAL A 183 -0.24 -8.76 1.20
CA VAL A 183 -0.93 -8.79 2.50
C VAL A 183 0.12 -8.80 3.60
N LEU A 184 0.23 -7.67 4.30
CA LEU A 184 1.28 -7.44 5.28
C LEU A 184 0.80 -7.63 6.72
N SER A 185 1.69 -8.14 7.58
CA SER A 185 1.47 -8.20 9.03
C SER A 185 2.79 -8.06 9.79
N MET A 186 2.80 -7.30 10.88
CA MET A 186 4.01 -7.16 11.71
C MET A 186 4.41 -8.53 12.28
N VAL A 187 5.71 -8.83 12.34
CA VAL A 187 6.17 -10.05 13.03
C VAL A 187 5.70 -10.07 14.48
N TYR A 188 5.39 -11.27 14.99
CA TYR A 188 4.81 -11.53 16.32
C TYR A 188 3.36 -11.10 16.53
N THR A 189 2.69 -10.57 15.50
CA THR A 189 1.22 -10.44 15.54
C THR A 189 0.60 -11.83 15.71
N LYS A 190 -0.31 -11.96 16.67
CA LYS A 190 -1.05 -13.21 16.88
C LYS A 190 -2.28 -13.24 15.97
N GLY A 191 -2.50 -14.39 15.34
CA GLY A 191 -3.75 -14.74 14.66
C GLY A 191 -4.77 -15.29 15.62
#